data_AF-A0A2X3J9S8-F1
#
_entry.id   AF-A0A2X3J9S8-F1
#
_cell.length_a   1.000
_cell.length_b   1.000
_cell.length_c   1.000
_cell.angle_alpha   90.00
_cell.angle_beta   90.00
_cell.angle_gamma   90.00
#
_symmetry.space_group_name_H-M   'P 1'
#
loop_
_entity.id
_entity.type
_entity.pdbx_description
1 polymer ?
#
loop_
_entity_poly.entity_id
_entity_poly.type
_entity_poly.pdbx_seq_one_letter_code
_entity_poly.pdbx_strand_id
1 'polypeptide(L)'
;MPLPKHVAIIMDGNGRWAKRRFLPRIAGHKEGMNVVKKITKYASSLGIEVLTLYAFSTENWKRPTDEVDFLMKLPVEFFETFVPELVEEMFV
;
A
#
# COMPACT_ATOMS: atom_id res chain seq x y z
N MET A 1 20.89 -10.15 -14.53
CA MET A 1 21.04 -10.28 -13.06
C MET A 1 19.88 -11.10 -12.54
N PRO A 2 20.09 -11.95 -11.52
CA PRO A 2 18.98 -12.63 -10.86
C PRO A 2 18.06 -11.62 -10.16
N LEU A 3 16.75 -11.87 -10.19
CA LEU A 3 15.78 -11.08 -9.45
C LEU A 3 15.81 -11.44 -7.95
N PRO A 4 15.56 -10.47 -7.05
CA PRO A 4 15.43 -10.76 -5.63
C PRO A 4 14.17 -11.59 -5.36
N LYS A 5 14.29 -12.61 -4.52
CA LYS A 5 13.13 -13.41 -4.06
C LYS A 5 12.23 -12.62 -3.11
N HIS A 6 12.79 -11.67 -2.36
CA HIS A 6 12.08 -10.88 -1.37
C HIS A 6 12.44 -9.39 -1.50
N VAL A 7 11.41 -8.55 -1.62
CA VAL A 7 11.53 -7.08 -1.61
C VAL A 7 10.71 -6.51 -0.46
N ALA A 8 11.29 -5.56 0.28
CA ALA A 8 10.59 -4.79 1.30
C ALA A 8 10.54 -3.32 0.90
N ILE A 9 9.38 -2.67 1.04
CA ILE A 9 9.15 -1.28 0.64
C ILE A 9 8.58 -0.49 1.81
N ILE A 10 9.22 0.65 2.11
CA ILE A 10 8.65 1.69 2.97
C ILE A 10 7.83 2.63 2.11
N MET A 11 6.51 2.65 2.31
CA MET A 11 5.56 3.40 1.48
C MET A 11 5.41 4.85 1.95
N ASP A 12 6.52 5.57 2.03
CA ASP A 12 6.55 6.95 2.50
C ASP A 12 6.19 7.95 1.38
N GLY A 13 5.69 9.13 1.77
CA GLY A 13 5.48 10.25 0.86
C GLY A 13 4.02 10.64 0.64
N ASN A 14 3.05 9.81 1.05
CA ASN A 14 1.61 10.03 0.83
C ASN A 14 1.14 11.43 1.30
N GLY A 15 1.48 11.82 2.53
CA GLY A 15 1.11 13.14 3.06
C GLY A 15 1.79 14.31 2.31
N ARG A 16 3.05 14.15 1.88
CA ARG A 16 3.79 15.16 1.08
C ARG A 16 3.20 15.27 -0.33
N TRP A 17 2.83 14.14 -0.92
CA TRP A 17 2.18 14.07 -2.22
C TRP A 17 0.84 14.84 -2.24
N ALA A 18 0.03 14.67 -1.19
CA ALA A 18 -1.24 15.38 -1.04
C ALA A 18 -1.04 16.88 -0.82
N LYS A 19 -0.11 17.25 0.08
CA LYS A 19 0.20 18.66 0.38
C LYS A 19 0.64 19.44 -0.86
N ARG A 20 1.49 18.85 -1.73
CA ARG A 20 1.91 19.48 -2.99
C ARG A 20 0.78 19.74 -3.99
N ARG A 21 -0.39 19.11 -3.78
CA ARG A 21 -1.58 19.23 -4.62
C ARG A 21 -2.71 20.00 -3.93
N PHE A 22 -2.44 20.60 -2.77
CA PHE A 22 -3.46 21.26 -1.96
C PHE A 22 -4.62 20.34 -1.56
N LEU A 23 -4.33 19.04 -1.37
CA LEU A 23 -5.29 18.01 -0.98
C LEU A 23 -5.14 17.61 0.49
N PRO A 24 -6.20 17.10 1.14
CA PRO A 24 -6.09 16.53 2.48
C PRO A 24 -5.18 15.28 2.48
N ARG A 25 -4.47 15.02 3.59
CA ARG A 25 -3.53 13.89 3.73
C ARG A 25 -4.16 12.55 3.35
N ILE A 26 -5.44 12.37 3.70
CA ILE A 26 -6.27 11.22 3.36
C ILE A 26 -6.25 10.89 1.86
N ALA A 27 -6.30 11.91 0.99
CA ALA A 27 -6.24 11.70 -0.46
C ALA A 27 -4.92 11.06 -0.89
N GLY A 28 -3.81 11.44 -0.26
CA GLY A 28 -2.50 10.82 -0.52
C GLY A 28 -2.43 9.37 -0.06
N HIS A 29 -3.10 9.01 1.03
CA HIS A 29 -3.18 7.62 1.46
C HIS A 29 -4.02 6.76 0.51
N LYS A 30 -5.15 7.29 0.00
CA LYS A 30 -5.94 6.63 -1.05
C LYS A 30 -5.13 6.38 -2.32
N GLU A 31 -4.36 7.37 -2.78
CA GLU A 31 -3.45 7.18 -3.91
C GLU A 31 -2.34 6.17 -3.61
N GLY A 32 -1.84 6.16 -2.37
CA GLY A 32 -0.91 5.13 -1.90
C GLY A 32 -1.47 3.72 -2.11
N MET A 33 -2.76 3.49 -1.84
CA MET A 33 -3.40 2.19 -2.09
C MET A 33 -3.41 1.81 -3.57
N ASN A 34 -3.68 2.75 -4.47
CA ASN A 34 -3.62 2.52 -5.91
C ASN A 34 -2.20 2.14 -6.37
N VAL A 35 -1.18 2.76 -5.77
CA VAL A 35 0.23 2.44 -6.03
C VAL A 35 0.58 1.04 -5.54
N VAL A 36 0.10 0.65 -4.35
CA VAL A 36 0.27 -0.72 -3.85
C VAL A 36 -0.29 -1.74 -4.83
N LYS A 37 -1.51 -1.53 -5.33
CA LYS A 37 -2.11 -2.43 -6.31
C LYS A 37 -1.20 -2.65 -7.53
N LYS A 38 -0.71 -1.54 -8.11
CA LYS A 38 0.19 -1.57 -9.28
C LYS A 38 1.51 -2.30 -8.99
N ILE A 39 2.13 -2.01 -7.84
CA ILE A 39 3.41 -2.63 -7.46
C ILE A 39 3.23 -4.13 -7.20
N THR A 40 2.16 -4.55 -6.53
CA THR A 40 1.91 -5.97 -6.25
C THR A 40 1.71 -6.77 -7.54
N LYS A 41 0.90 -6.27 -8.48
CA LYS A 41 0.72 -6.92 -9.80
C LYS A 41 2.04 -7.02 -10.55
N TYR A 42 2.83 -5.94 -10.56
CA TYR A 42 4.12 -5.92 -11.24
C TYR A 42 5.14 -6.87 -10.60
N ALA A 43 5.24 -6.88 -9.27
CA ALA A 43 6.11 -7.80 -8.53
C ALA A 43 5.74 -9.27 -8.81
N SER A 44 4.43 -9.58 -8.86
CA SER A 44 3.93 -10.90 -9.24
C SER A 44 4.34 -11.27 -10.67
N SER A 45 4.15 -10.37 -11.65
CA SER A 45 4.54 -10.61 -13.05
C SER A 45 6.05 -10.81 -13.25
N LEU A 46 6.88 -10.25 -12.35
CA LEU A 46 8.33 -10.45 -12.34
C LEU A 46 8.75 -11.76 -11.65
N GLY A 47 7.83 -12.45 -10.96
CA GLY A 47 8.15 -13.65 -10.19
C GLY A 47 8.83 -13.36 -8.85
N ILE A 48 8.62 -12.18 -8.27
CA ILE A 48 9.06 -11.89 -6.89
C ILE A 48 8.18 -12.70 -5.93
N GLU A 49 8.80 -13.59 -5.15
CA GLU A 49 8.10 -14.54 -4.28
C GLU A 49 7.49 -13.86 -3.04
N VAL A 50 8.17 -12.84 -2.50
CA VAL A 50 7.73 -12.13 -1.28
C VAL A 50 7.82 -10.61 -1.46
N LEU A 51 6.73 -9.92 -1.19
CA LEU A 51 6.66 -8.46 -1.13
C LEU A 51 6.17 -8.02 0.26
N THR A 52 7.03 -7.32 1.00
CA THR A 52 6.70 -6.74 2.31
C THR A 52 6.47 -5.24 2.17
N LEU A 53 5.32 -4.75 2.64
CA LEU A 53 4.96 -3.34 2.56
C LEU A 53 4.81 -2.76 3.96
N TYR A 54 5.54 -1.69 4.26
CA TYR A 54 5.47 -1.04 5.55
C TYR A 54 4.29 -0.05 5.59
N ALA A 55 3.13 -0.57 5.95
CA ALA A 55 1.87 0.19 5.95
C ALA A 55 1.66 1.03 7.22
N PHE A 56 2.07 0.53 8.38
CA PHE A 56 1.88 1.19 9.67
C PHE A 56 2.98 0.78 10.67
N SER A 57 3.53 1.75 11.41
CA SER A 57 4.55 1.52 12.44
C SER A 57 4.02 1.63 13.86
N THR A 58 4.76 1.10 14.83
CA THR A 58 4.51 1.28 16.27
C THR A 58 4.49 2.74 16.70
N GLU A 59 5.26 3.60 16.04
CA GLU A 59 5.31 5.04 16.31
C GLU A 59 4.11 5.78 15.71
N ASN A 60 3.40 5.19 14.74
CA ASN A 60 2.22 5.81 14.15
C ASN A 60 1.04 5.87 15.12
N TRP A 61 1.04 5.09 16.20
CA TRP A 61 0.09 5.23 17.31
C TRP A 61 0.17 6.59 18.03
N LYS A 62 1.26 7.35 17.85
CA LYS A 62 1.40 8.70 18.42
C LYS A 62 0.70 9.79 17.59
N ARG A 63 0.09 9.44 16.45
CA ARG A 63 -0.65 10.38 15.59
C ARG A 63 -2.05 10.65 16.14
N PRO A 64 -2.73 11.71 15.66
CA PRO A 64 -4.13 11.94 15.99
C PRO A 64 -5.02 10.71 15.75
N THR A 65 -5.95 10.45 16.67
CA THR A 65 -6.80 9.24 16.66
C THR A 65 -7.60 9.08 15.37
N ASP A 66 -8.11 10.18 14.82
CA ASP A 66 -8.81 10.24 13.55
C ASP A 66 -7.92 9.80 12.36
N GLU A 67 -6.64 10.18 12.35
CA GLU A 67 -5.67 9.69 11.36
C GLU A 67 -5.39 8.19 11.55
N VAL A 68 -5.26 7.72 12.79
CA VAL A 68 -5.04 6.29 13.08
C VAL A 68 -6.23 5.44 12.66
N ASP A 69 -7.45 5.84 13.03
CA ASP A 69 -8.69 5.13 12.70
C ASP A 69 -8.88 5.04 11.17
N PHE A 70 -8.55 6.12 10.46
CA PHE A 70 -8.58 6.12 9.01
C PHE A 70 -7.52 5.16 8.43
N LEU A 71 -6.29 5.20 8.93
CA LEU A 71 -5.22 4.31 8.48
C LEU A 71 -5.54 2.84 8.71
N MET A 72 -6.24 2.48 9.80
CA MET A 72 -6.62 1.11 10.10
C MET A 72 -7.78 0.59 9.23
N LYS A 73 -8.58 1.48 8.62
CA LYS A 73 -9.63 1.08 7.67
C LYS A 73 -9.09 0.72 6.29
N LEU A 74 -7.99 1.36 5.88
CA LEU A 74 -7.43 1.17 4.53
C LEU A 74 -6.99 -0.27 4.21
N PRO A 75 -6.34 -1.02 5.12
CA PRO A 75 -6.03 -2.43 4.89
C PRO A 75 -7.30 -3.26 4.67
N VAL A 76 -8.36 -3.02 5.44
CA VAL A 76 -9.62 -3.75 5.32
C VAL A 76 -10.23 -3.56 3.93
N GLU A 77 -10.39 -2.31 3.49
CA GLU A 77 -10.90 -1.99 2.16
C GLU A 77 -10.04 -2.60 1.04
N PHE A 78 -8.73 -2.63 1.25
CA PHE A 78 -7.80 -3.23 0.30
C PHE A 78 -7.92 -4.75 0.25
N PHE A 79 -8.00 -5.43 1.39
CA PHE A 79 -8.13 -6.88 1.41
C PHE A 79 -9.47 -7.33 0.81
N GLU A 80 -10.57 -6.63 1.10
CA GLU A 80 -11.89 -6.99 0.59
C GLU A 80 -12.02 -6.83 -0.92
N THR A 81 -11.35 -5.83 -1.51
CA THR A 81 -11.50 -5.53 -2.95
C THR A 81 -10.38 -6.11 -3.80
N PHE A 82 -9.13 -6.02 -3.33
CA PHE A 82 -7.96 -6.26 -4.17
C PHE A 82 -7.43 -7.70 -4.10
N VAL A 83 -7.58 -8.38 -2.95
CA VAL A 83 -7.16 -9.79 -2.88
C VAL A 83 -7.97 -10.67 -3.81
N PRO A 84 -9.32 -10.56 -3.90
CA PRO A 84 -10.08 -11.31 -4.89
C PRO A 84 -9.64 -11.05 -6.33
N GLU A 85 -9.39 -9.79 -6.68
CA GLU A 85 -8.89 -9.37 -8.01
C GLU A 85 -7.53 -9.99 -8.34
N LEU A 86 -6.58 -9.98 -7.38
CA LEU A 86 -5.28 -10.62 -7.55
C LEU A 86 -5.39 -12.13 -7.72
N VAL A 87 -6.27 -12.78 -6.95
CA VAL A 87 -6.49 -14.22 -7.03
C VAL A 87 -7.05 -14.57 -8.41
N GLU A 88 -8.08 -13.89 -8.90
CA GLU A 88 -8.59 -14.10 -10.25
C GLU A 88 -7.49 -13.94 -11.32
N GLU A 89 -6.69 -12.88 -11.27
CA GLU A 89 -5.63 -12.65 -12.28
C GLU A 89 -4.47 -13.66 -12.21
N MET A 90 -4.25 -14.32 -11.08
CA MET A 90 -3.18 -15.31 -10.91
C MET A 90 -3.61 -16.75 -11.25
N PHE A 91 -4.91 -17.03 -11.28
CA PHE A 91 -5.47 -18.37 -11.55
C PHE A 91 -6.16 -18.50 -12.92
N VAL A 92 -6.01 -17.51 -13.80
CA VAL A 92 -6.49 -17.50 -15.19
C VAL A 92 -5.31 -17.57 -16.17
#